data_AF-A0A7S0ZTE4-F1
#
_entry.id   AF-A0A7S0ZTE4-F1
#
_cell.length_a   1.000
_cell.length_b   1.000
_cell.length_c   1.000
_cell.angle_alpha   90.00
_cell.angle_beta   90.00
_cell.angle_gamma   90.00
#
_symmetry.space_group_name_H-M   'P 1'
#
loop_
_entity.id
_entity.type
_entity.pdbx_description
1 polymer ?
#
loop_
_entity_poly.entity_id
_entity_poly.type
_entity_poly.pdbx_seq_one_letter_code
_entity_poly.pdbx_strand_id
1 'polypeptide(L)'
;MSGQGASLPVLINTEFGGSAKRVANFLCLTLLVMVGVVFVKGPAGLLAEMTLGIEWTNLWGAAIFAYYVVATLVPVDKIIGRLYPVFGAVLILMTTGLLVGTVNLGHRFPALQASHPDGNSFFPTIFVVVSCSAVSGFHSTQTPMMARCLQKRGSAMKVFYGAMIVEGGIGLVWAWATLVFYGGQEGLLKALAFEEGCANGNPAVLVTTILTTLLGNVGGAFAMMGVVVLPVTSGDTAFRAARLIIAEAL
;
A
#
# COMPACT_ATOMS: atom_id res chain seq x y z
N MET A 1 5.03 26.58 -2.22
CA MET A 1 4.36 25.57 -3.06
C MET A 1 3.04 26.16 -3.48
N SER A 2 2.64 26.08 -4.76
CA SER A 2 1.32 26.54 -5.19
C SER A 2 0.26 25.74 -4.42
N GLY A 3 -0.53 26.40 -3.57
CA GLY A 3 -1.55 25.79 -2.72
C GLY A 3 -1.22 25.60 -1.24
N GLN A 4 -0.02 25.97 -0.73
CA GLN A 4 0.31 25.94 0.72
C GLN A 4 0.01 24.62 1.48
N GLY A 5 -0.11 23.49 0.78
CA GLY A 5 -0.56 22.23 1.38
C GLY A 5 -2.08 22.18 1.63
N ALA A 6 -2.87 22.79 0.76
CA ALA A 6 -4.31 22.64 0.68
C ALA A 6 -4.69 21.21 0.26
N SER A 7 -5.84 20.71 0.74
CA SER A 7 -6.35 19.41 0.31
C SER A 7 -6.80 19.40 -1.16
N LEU A 8 -6.89 18.20 -1.73
CA LEU A 8 -7.31 17.99 -3.11
C LEU A 8 -8.66 18.68 -3.44
N PRO A 9 -9.72 18.57 -2.60
CA PRO A 9 -10.97 19.29 -2.86
C PRO A 9 -10.83 20.81 -2.85
N VAL A 10 -9.95 21.37 -2.01
CA VAL A 10 -9.69 22.82 -1.98
C VAL A 10 -8.97 23.28 -3.24
N LEU A 11 -8.03 22.48 -3.77
CA LEU A 11 -7.40 22.75 -5.06
C LEU A 11 -8.42 22.66 -6.21
N ILE A 12 -9.32 21.68 -6.17
CA ILE A 12 -10.41 21.59 -7.16
C ILE A 12 -11.33 22.82 -7.10
N ASN A 13 -11.55 23.39 -5.92
CA ASN A 13 -12.34 24.61 -5.77
C ASN A 13 -11.71 25.82 -6.47
N THR A 14 -10.38 25.94 -6.46
CA THR A 14 -9.71 27.09 -7.11
C THR A 14 -9.82 27.04 -8.62
N GLU A 15 -9.85 25.85 -9.21
CA GLU A 15 -9.89 25.66 -10.67
C GLU A 15 -11.32 25.49 -11.22
N PHE A 16 -12.19 24.76 -10.51
CA PHE A 16 -13.51 24.32 -11.00
C PHE A 16 -14.69 24.85 -10.17
N GLY A 17 -14.43 25.57 -9.07
CA GLY A 17 -15.46 26.19 -8.24
C GLY A 17 -16.16 25.27 -7.23
N GLY A 18 -17.13 25.83 -6.51
CA GLY A 18 -17.72 25.23 -5.31
C GLY A 18 -18.52 23.94 -5.53
N SER A 19 -19.18 23.80 -6.68
CA SER A 19 -19.92 22.57 -7.00
C SER A 19 -18.99 21.37 -7.17
N ALA A 20 -17.86 21.57 -7.87
CA ALA A 20 -16.82 20.56 -8.02
C ALA A 20 -16.15 20.22 -6.69
N LYS A 21 -15.93 21.21 -5.80
CA LYS A 21 -15.43 20.98 -4.43
C LYS A 21 -16.32 20.00 -3.65
N ARG A 22 -17.64 20.16 -3.71
CA ARG A 22 -18.58 19.29 -2.95
C ARG A 22 -18.51 17.84 -3.44
N VAL A 23 -18.49 17.65 -4.76
CA VAL A 23 -18.32 16.31 -5.36
C VAL A 23 -16.98 15.71 -4.97
N ALA A 24 -15.90 16.48 -5.05
CA ALA A 24 -14.56 16.04 -4.65
C ALA A 24 -14.49 15.67 -3.16
N ASN A 25 -15.10 16.46 -2.28
CA ASN A 25 -15.19 16.14 -0.85
C ASN A 25 -15.90 14.80 -0.63
N PHE A 26 -17.06 14.59 -1.26
CA PHE A 26 -17.80 13.35 -1.12
C PHE A 26 -17.00 12.13 -1.61
N LEU A 27 -16.38 12.23 -2.78
CA LEU A 27 -15.57 11.15 -3.35
C LEU A 27 -14.32 10.85 -2.51
N CYS A 28 -13.58 11.88 -2.11
CA CYS A 28 -12.36 11.71 -1.30
C CYS A 28 -12.68 11.12 0.06
N LEU A 29 -13.72 11.60 0.75
CA LEU A 29 -14.10 11.05 2.06
C LEU A 29 -14.56 9.60 1.96
N THR A 30 -15.36 9.27 0.95
CA THR A 30 -15.80 7.88 0.71
C THR A 30 -14.60 6.98 0.46
N LEU A 31 -13.69 7.40 -0.43
CA LEU A 31 -12.46 6.66 -0.72
C LEU A 31 -11.60 6.45 0.54
N LEU A 32 -11.35 7.51 1.31
CA LEU A 32 -10.48 7.44 2.49
C LEU A 32 -11.05 6.55 3.60
N VAL A 33 -12.37 6.57 3.81
CA VAL A 33 -13.03 5.66 4.75
C VAL A 33 -12.98 4.22 4.26
N MET A 34 -13.27 3.97 2.98
CA MET A 34 -13.17 2.62 2.41
C MET A 34 -11.75 2.05 2.52
N VAL A 35 -10.74 2.86 2.17
CA VAL A 35 -9.33 2.48 2.28
C VAL A 35 -8.97 2.18 3.74
N GLY A 36 -9.39 3.04 4.67
CA GLY A 36 -9.19 2.83 6.10
C GLY A 36 -9.77 1.50 6.59
N VAL A 37 -11.00 1.16 6.17
CA VAL A 37 -11.67 -0.10 6.55
C VAL A 37 -11.00 -1.33 5.93
N VAL A 38 -10.67 -1.29 4.63
CA VAL A 38 -10.01 -2.40 3.93
C VAL A 38 -8.63 -2.69 4.55
N PHE A 39 -7.90 -1.64 4.93
CA PHE A 39 -6.60 -1.76 5.59
C PHE A 39 -6.66 -2.08 7.09
N VAL A 40 -7.83 -2.31 7.68
CA VAL A 40 -7.94 -3.04 8.96
C VAL A 40 -7.87 -4.55 8.71
N LYS A 41 -8.66 -5.04 7.74
CA LYS A 41 -8.88 -6.48 7.55
C LYS A 41 -7.64 -7.23 7.06
N GLY A 42 -6.92 -6.67 6.09
CA GLY A 42 -5.71 -7.28 5.53
C GLY A 42 -4.64 -7.61 6.59
N PRO A 43 -4.11 -6.60 7.30
CA PRO A 43 -3.11 -6.83 8.35
C PRO A 43 -3.65 -7.63 9.54
N ALA A 44 -4.94 -7.52 9.87
CA ALA A 44 -5.53 -8.34 10.92
C ALA A 44 -5.48 -9.85 10.60
N GLY A 45 -5.74 -10.22 9.34
CA GLY A 45 -5.64 -11.62 8.89
C GLY A 45 -4.20 -12.13 8.94
N LEU A 46 -3.25 -11.32 8.45
CA LEU A 46 -1.81 -11.62 8.50
C LEU A 46 -1.32 -11.84 9.95
N LEU A 47 -1.69 -10.95 10.87
CA LEU A 47 -1.32 -11.06 12.28
C LEU A 47 -1.95 -12.28 12.96
N ALA A 48 -3.21 -12.58 12.64
CA ALA A 48 -3.89 -13.75 13.18
C ALA A 48 -3.19 -15.05 12.77
N GLU A 49 -2.84 -15.18 11.49
CA GLU A 49 -2.11 -16.33 10.95
C GLU A 49 -0.74 -16.53 11.61
N MET A 50 0.00 -15.44 11.87
CA MET A 50 1.33 -15.50 12.48
C MET A 50 1.34 -15.77 13.99
N THR A 51 0.22 -15.57 14.70
CA THR A 51 0.20 -15.55 16.16
C THR A 51 -0.64 -16.67 16.77
N LEU A 52 -1.96 -16.59 16.65
CA LEU A 52 -2.93 -17.38 17.43
C LEU A 52 -3.89 -18.18 16.54
N GLY A 53 -3.81 -18.05 15.22
CA GLY A 53 -4.70 -18.66 14.23
C GLY A 53 -5.76 -17.71 13.68
N ILE A 54 -6.31 -18.03 12.50
CA ILE A 54 -7.23 -17.18 11.71
C ILE A 54 -8.49 -16.76 12.50
N GLU A 55 -8.95 -17.57 13.45
CA GLU A 55 -10.10 -17.26 14.33
C GLU A 55 -9.93 -15.95 15.13
N TRP A 56 -8.68 -15.53 15.36
CA TRP A 56 -8.37 -14.30 16.09
C TRP A 56 -8.29 -13.05 15.20
N THR A 57 -8.64 -13.15 13.92
CA THR A 57 -8.66 -12.02 12.98
C THR A 57 -9.51 -10.86 13.51
N ASN A 58 -10.64 -11.15 14.16
CA ASN A 58 -11.50 -10.10 14.71
C ASN A 58 -10.86 -9.37 15.90
N LEU A 59 -10.07 -10.06 16.72
CA LEU A 59 -9.34 -9.45 17.84
C LEU A 59 -8.28 -8.47 17.31
N TRP A 60 -7.47 -8.92 16.35
CA TRP A 60 -6.46 -8.06 15.71
C TRP A 60 -7.10 -6.90 14.94
N GLY A 61 -8.23 -7.16 14.26
CA GLY A 61 -9.01 -6.11 13.60
C GLY A 61 -9.49 -5.05 14.59
N ALA A 62 -10.03 -5.45 15.75
CA ALA A 62 -10.44 -4.53 16.80
C ALA A 62 -9.24 -3.75 17.38
N ALA A 63 -8.09 -4.39 17.56
CA ALA A 63 -6.87 -3.73 18.04
C ALA A 63 -6.35 -2.67 17.05
N ILE A 64 -6.30 -2.99 15.74
CA ILE A 64 -5.89 -2.05 14.70
C ILE A 64 -6.89 -0.89 14.60
N PHE A 65 -8.20 -1.18 14.67
CA PHE A 65 -9.22 -0.15 14.65
C PHE A 65 -9.11 0.79 15.87
N ALA A 66 -8.91 0.24 17.07
CA ALA A 66 -8.66 1.04 18.28
C ALA A 66 -7.40 1.92 18.12
N TYR A 67 -6.32 1.37 17.54
CA TYR A 67 -5.13 2.14 17.17
C TYR A 67 -5.48 3.30 16.22
N TYR A 68 -6.29 3.08 15.17
CA TYR A 68 -6.68 4.15 14.25
C TYR A 68 -7.47 5.27 14.91
N VAL A 69 -8.35 4.95 15.86
CA VAL A 69 -9.07 5.97 16.64
C VAL A 69 -8.08 6.85 17.41
N VAL A 70 -7.12 6.24 18.11
CA VAL A 70 -6.08 6.98 18.86
C VAL A 70 -5.19 7.79 17.90
N ALA A 71 -4.76 7.17 16.81
CA ALA A 71 -3.90 7.81 15.82
C ALA A 71 -4.59 9.00 15.15
N THR A 72 -5.89 8.92 14.87
CA THR A 72 -6.65 10.03 14.27
C THR A 72 -6.76 11.23 15.20
N LEU A 73 -6.71 11.04 16.52
CA LEU A 73 -6.80 12.12 17.50
C LEU A 73 -5.44 12.74 17.83
N VAL A 74 -4.39 11.91 17.93
CA VAL A 74 -3.06 12.32 18.41
C VAL A 74 -2.15 12.72 17.24
N PRO A 75 -1.25 13.72 17.40
CA PRO A 75 -0.28 14.10 16.36
C PRO A 75 0.62 12.95 15.87
N VAL A 76 0.93 12.93 14.57
CA VAL A 76 1.71 11.86 13.89
C VAL A 76 3.10 11.70 14.51
N ASP A 77 3.75 12.82 14.83
CA ASP A 77 5.10 12.90 15.39
C ASP A 77 5.21 12.23 16.75
N LYS A 78 4.10 12.10 17.49
CA LYS A 78 4.07 11.48 18.82
C LYS A 78 3.86 9.97 18.80
N ILE A 79 3.25 9.42 17.75
CA ILE A 79 2.94 7.98 17.68
C ILE A 79 3.96 7.24 16.83
N ILE A 80 4.06 7.58 15.55
CA ILE A 80 4.75 6.73 14.56
C ILE A 80 5.75 7.48 13.68
N GLY A 81 5.75 8.82 13.75
CA GLY A 81 6.60 9.71 12.96
C GLY A 81 8.08 9.32 12.92
N ARG A 82 8.67 8.95 14.06
CA ARG A 82 10.10 8.60 14.18
C ARG A 82 10.44 7.22 13.57
N LEU A 83 9.44 6.36 13.38
CA LEU A 83 9.63 4.99 12.93
C LEU A 83 9.51 4.83 11.41
N TYR A 84 8.90 5.79 10.70
CA TYR A 84 8.77 5.77 9.23
C TYR A 84 10.08 5.52 8.47
N PRO A 85 11.23 6.14 8.82
CA PRO A 85 12.49 5.85 8.13
C PRO A 85 12.94 4.39 8.28
N VAL A 86 12.66 3.78 9.44
CA VAL A 86 12.98 2.36 9.69
C VAL A 86 12.10 1.48 8.82
N PHE A 87 10.80 1.76 8.72
CA PHE A 87 9.91 1.01 7.82
C PHE A 87 10.33 1.14 6.36
N GLY A 88 10.72 2.34 5.92
CA GLY A 88 11.30 2.54 4.59
C GLY A 88 12.55 1.69 4.35
N ALA A 89 13.47 1.62 5.32
CA ALA A 89 14.66 0.77 5.22
C ALA A 89 14.29 -0.72 5.17
N VAL A 90 13.35 -1.17 6.00
CA VAL A 90 12.86 -2.56 6.01
C VAL A 90 12.22 -2.92 4.66
N LEU A 91 11.47 -2.00 4.02
CA LEU A 91 10.91 -2.18 2.69
C LEU A 91 11.96 -2.39 1.60
N ILE A 92 13.02 -1.57 1.63
CA ILE A 92 14.12 -1.71 0.68
C ILE A 92 14.86 -3.03 0.91
N LEU A 93 15.15 -3.37 2.17
CA LEU A 93 15.85 -4.60 2.54
C LEU A 93 15.06 -5.85 2.16
N MET A 94 13.76 -5.92 2.49
CA MET A 94 12.92 -7.08 2.11
C MET A 94 12.84 -7.24 0.59
N THR A 95 12.71 -6.14 -0.14
CA THR A 95 12.58 -6.16 -1.60
C THR A 95 13.89 -6.57 -2.26
N THR A 96 15.02 -6.10 -1.73
CA THR A 96 16.35 -6.51 -2.19
C THR A 96 16.61 -7.99 -1.85
N GLY A 97 16.16 -8.46 -0.68
CA GLY A 97 16.22 -9.87 -0.30
C GLY A 97 15.44 -10.76 -1.26
N LEU A 98 14.20 -10.38 -1.59
CA LEU A 98 13.37 -11.03 -2.61
C LEU A 98 14.05 -11.03 -3.99
N LEU A 99 14.60 -9.90 -4.41
CA LEU A 99 15.31 -9.77 -5.69
C LEU A 99 16.48 -10.77 -5.77
N VAL A 100 17.35 -10.78 -4.76
CA VAL A 100 18.52 -11.67 -4.70
C VAL A 100 18.09 -13.13 -4.60
N GLY A 101 17.11 -13.45 -3.75
CA GLY A 101 16.58 -14.80 -3.60
C GLY A 101 16.02 -15.36 -4.91
N THR A 102 15.24 -14.55 -5.63
CA THR A 102 14.63 -14.96 -6.90
C THR A 102 15.66 -15.13 -8.01
N VAL A 103 16.67 -14.24 -8.09
CA VAL A 103 17.78 -14.38 -9.06
C VAL A 103 18.61 -15.63 -8.78
N ASN A 104 18.88 -15.95 -7.50
CA ASN A 104 19.65 -17.12 -7.11
C ASN A 104 18.94 -18.45 -7.42
N LEU A 105 17.61 -18.46 -7.54
CA LEU A 105 16.84 -19.59 -8.06
C LEU A 105 17.04 -19.84 -9.57
N GLY A 106 17.88 -19.05 -10.24
CA GLY A 106 18.21 -19.21 -11.66
C GLY A 106 17.18 -18.59 -12.62
N HIS A 107 16.18 -17.90 -12.08
CA HIS A 107 15.15 -17.26 -12.88
C HIS A 107 15.61 -15.88 -13.36
N ARG A 108 15.50 -15.66 -14.67
CA ARG A 108 15.76 -14.36 -15.29
C ARG A 108 14.52 -13.48 -15.23
N PHE A 109 14.72 -12.17 -15.35
CA PHE A 109 13.62 -11.26 -15.61
C PHE A 109 12.85 -11.69 -16.86
N PRO A 110 11.51 -11.66 -16.84
CA PRO A 110 10.71 -12.05 -17.98
C PRO A 110 10.95 -10.98 -19.05
N ALA A 111 11.04 -11.39 -20.32
CA ALA A 111 11.02 -10.41 -21.39
C ALA A 111 9.73 -9.59 -21.31
N LEU A 112 9.81 -8.28 -21.49
CA LEU A 112 8.64 -7.41 -21.57
C LEU A 112 7.79 -7.87 -22.76
N GLN A 113 6.64 -8.50 -22.47
CA GLN A 113 5.66 -8.84 -23.49
C GLN A 113 4.59 -7.75 -23.49
N ALA A 114 4.47 -7.03 -24.59
CA ALA A 114 3.46 -5.98 -24.78
C ALA A 114 2.06 -6.54 -25.09
N SER A 115 1.94 -7.87 -25.20
CA SER A 115 0.71 -8.57 -25.61
C SER A 115 0.07 -9.23 -24.38
N HIS A 116 -1.21 -8.96 -24.14
CA HIS A 116 -1.98 -9.66 -23.12
C HIS A 116 -2.34 -11.07 -23.62
N PRO A 117 -2.25 -12.13 -22.78
CA PRO A 117 -2.59 -13.50 -23.18
C PRO A 117 -3.98 -13.63 -23.79
N ASP A 118 -4.97 -12.97 -23.19
CA ASP A 118 -6.38 -12.96 -23.67
C ASP A 118 -6.65 -11.95 -24.80
N GLY A 119 -5.63 -11.36 -25.42
CA GLY A 119 -5.80 -10.37 -26.51
C GLY A 119 -6.28 -8.98 -26.08
N ASN A 120 -6.47 -8.75 -24.77
CA ASN A 120 -6.79 -7.42 -24.24
C ASN A 120 -5.64 -6.43 -24.48
N SER A 121 -5.95 -5.15 -24.60
CA SER A 121 -4.90 -4.13 -24.71
C SER A 121 -4.14 -4.02 -23.39
N PHE A 122 -2.83 -4.24 -23.43
CA PHE A 122 -1.94 -4.18 -22.25
C PHE A 122 -2.04 -2.84 -21.52
N PHE A 123 -2.06 -1.73 -22.27
CA PHE A 123 -2.00 -0.39 -21.70
C PHE A 123 -3.23 -0.02 -20.86
N PRO A 124 -4.50 -0.19 -21.31
CA PRO A 124 -5.67 -0.01 -20.45
C PRO A 124 -5.69 -0.95 -19.24
N THR A 125 -5.31 -2.22 -19.41
CA THR A 125 -5.41 -3.22 -18.35
C THR A 125 -4.52 -2.86 -17.14
N ILE A 126 -3.32 -2.32 -17.35
CA ILE A 126 -2.42 -1.98 -16.23
C ILE A 126 -2.98 -0.86 -15.35
N PHE A 127 -3.71 0.11 -15.94
CA PHE A 127 -4.36 1.18 -15.17
C PHE A 127 -5.52 0.68 -14.31
N VAL A 128 -6.15 -0.43 -14.70
CA VAL A 128 -7.24 -1.06 -13.94
C VAL A 128 -6.66 -1.95 -12.84
N VAL A 129 -5.72 -2.83 -13.19
CA VAL A 129 -5.12 -3.81 -12.26
C VAL A 129 -4.26 -3.12 -11.20
N VAL A 130 -3.51 -2.07 -11.58
CA VAL A 130 -2.69 -1.26 -10.66
C VAL A 130 -3.37 0.08 -10.36
N SER A 131 -4.71 0.10 -10.36
CA SER A 131 -5.51 1.33 -10.19
C SER A 131 -5.22 2.04 -8.87
N CYS A 132 -4.97 1.30 -7.80
CA CYS A 132 -4.64 1.85 -6.48
C CYS A 132 -3.45 2.82 -6.50
N SER A 133 -2.47 2.60 -7.38
CA SER A 133 -1.28 3.46 -7.50
C SER A 133 -1.32 4.34 -8.76
N ALA A 134 -1.92 3.86 -9.85
CA ALA A 134 -1.90 4.55 -11.14
C ALA A 134 -3.06 5.55 -11.34
N VAL A 135 -4.23 5.31 -10.74
CA VAL A 135 -5.47 6.07 -11.04
C VAL A 135 -6.25 6.54 -9.81
N SER A 136 -6.02 5.94 -8.63
CA SER A 136 -6.89 6.14 -7.45
C SER A 136 -6.94 7.56 -6.90
N GLY A 137 -5.92 8.38 -7.18
CA GLY A 137 -5.75 9.68 -6.55
C GLY A 137 -5.49 9.61 -5.03
N PHE A 138 -5.34 8.42 -4.44
CA PHE A 138 -5.16 8.24 -3.00
C PHE A 138 -3.94 8.98 -2.46
N HIS A 139 -2.77 8.79 -3.08
CA HIS A 139 -1.56 9.51 -2.68
C HIS A 139 -1.72 11.04 -2.75
N SER A 140 -2.53 11.53 -3.71
CA SER A 140 -2.79 12.96 -3.85
C SER A 140 -3.53 13.54 -2.64
N THR A 141 -4.44 12.76 -2.03
CA THR A 141 -5.16 13.15 -0.81
C THR A 141 -4.27 13.25 0.44
N GLN A 142 -3.13 12.55 0.43
CA GLN A 142 -2.17 12.51 1.55
C GLN A 142 -1.05 13.55 1.43
N THR A 143 -0.74 13.98 0.21
CA THR A 143 0.24 15.03 -0.12
C THR A 143 0.17 16.28 0.77
N PRO A 144 -1.01 16.81 1.17
CA PRO A 144 -1.11 18.01 2.00
C PRO A 144 -0.34 17.90 3.32
N MET A 145 -0.38 16.74 3.97
CA MET A 145 0.32 16.52 5.25
C MET A 145 1.84 16.60 5.08
N MET A 146 2.37 16.05 3.98
CA MET A 146 3.81 16.10 3.69
C MET A 146 4.24 17.46 3.15
N ALA A 147 3.41 18.08 2.30
CA ALA A 147 3.68 19.39 1.70
C ALA A 147 3.85 20.49 2.76
N ARG A 148 3.10 20.43 3.86
CA ARG A 148 3.21 21.38 4.99
C ARG A 148 4.52 21.26 5.76
N CYS A 149 5.25 20.15 5.62
CA CYS A 149 6.53 19.92 6.30
C CYS A 149 7.75 20.26 5.40
N LEU A 150 7.54 20.51 4.11
CA LEU A 150 8.64 20.78 3.18
C LEU A 150 9.10 22.24 3.23
N GLN A 151 10.35 22.45 3.62
CA GLN A 151 10.93 23.81 3.70
C GLN A 151 11.36 24.38 2.34
N LYS A 152 11.67 23.53 1.36
CA LYS A 152 12.17 23.95 0.03
C LYS A 152 11.35 23.31 -1.08
N ARG A 153 10.92 24.13 -2.05
CA ARG A 153 10.19 23.65 -3.25
C ARG A 153 11.00 22.62 -4.05
N GLY A 154 12.32 22.79 -4.14
CA GLY A 154 13.21 21.85 -4.82
C GLY A 154 13.23 20.44 -4.20
N SER A 155 12.90 20.33 -2.90
CA SER A 155 12.81 19.02 -2.23
C SER A 155 11.49 18.30 -2.53
N ALA A 156 10.44 19.02 -2.93
CA ALA A 156 9.12 18.43 -3.21
C ALA A 156 9.19 17.42 -4.36
N MET A 157 9.96 17.71 -5.42
CA MET A 157 10.14 16.77 -6.52
C MET A 157 10.79 15.47 -6.05
N LYS A 158 11.85 15.55 -5.24
CA LYS A 158 12.53 14.37 -4.71
C LYS A 158 11.62 13.54 -3.80
N VAL A 159 10.80 14.19 -2.98
CA VAL A 159 9.90 13.50 -2.05
C VAL A 159 8.73 12.86 -2.79
N PHE A 160 8.00 13.62 -3.61
CA PHE A 160 6.79 13.10 -4.26
C PHE A 160 7.10 12.21 -5.47
N TYR A 161 7.89 12.69 -6.43
CA TYR A 161 8.24 11.86 -7.60
C TYR A 161 9.17 10.71 -7.21
N GLY A 162 10.13 10.95 -6.31
CA GLY A 162 11.03 9.90 -5.85
C GLY A 162 10.30 8.78 -5.13
N ALA A 163 9.34 9.09 -4.25
CA ALA A 163 8.53 8.07 -3.59
C ALA A 163 7.75 7.22 -4.60
N MET A 164 7.09 7.83 -5.58
CA MET A 164 6.32 7.09 -6.59
C MET A 164 7.21 6.17 -7.46
N ILE A 165 8.41 6.61 -7.83
CA ILE A 165 9.36 5.79 -8.59
C ILE A 165 9.84 4.59 -7.74
N VAL A 166 10.16 4.83 -6.46
CA VAL A 166 10.63 3.78 -5.55
C VAL A 166 9.52 2.77 -5.24
N GLU A 167 8.30 3.23 -4.95
CA GLU A 167 7.13 2.36 -4.73
C GLU A 167 6.82 1.52 -5.99
N GLY A 168 6.87 2.14 -7.17
CA GLY A 168 6.72 1.42 -8.44
C GLY A 168 7.80 0.36 -8.64
N GLY A 169 9.06 0.67 -8.35
CA GLY A 169 10.17 -0.28 -8.42
C GLY A 169 9.99 -1.45 -7.45
N ILE A 170 9.58 -1.18 -6.21
CA ILE A 170 9.27 -2.21 -5.22
C ILE A 170 8.13 -3.11 -5.72
N GLY A 171 7.04 -2.52 -6.20
CA GLY A 171 5.90 -3.26 -6.74
C GLY A 171 6.27 -4.17 -7.91
N LEU A 172 7.14 -3.70 -8.81
CA LEU A 172 7.62 -4.50 -9.95
C LEU A 172 8.46 -5.70 -9.50
N VAL A 173 9.35 -5.53 -8.54
CA VAL A 173 10.15 -6.65 -7.99
C VAL A 173 9.24 -7.69 -7.34
N TRP A 174 8.24 -7.24 -6.56
CA TRP A 174 7.28 -8.13 -5.91
C TRP A 174 6.39 -8.89 -6.90
N ALA A 175 5.87 -8.19 -7.91
CA ALA A 175 5.07 -8.82 -8.96
C ALA A 175 5.90 -9.86 -9.73
N TRP A 176 7.14 -9.51 -10.09
CA TRP A 176 8.04 -10.44 -10.77
C TRP A 176 8.37 -11.66 -9.91
N ALA A 177 8.80 -11.45 -8.66
CA ALA A 177 9.19 -12.54 -7.76
C ALA A 177 8.03 -13.50 -7.51
N THR A 178 6.81 -12.98 -7.32
CA THR A 178 5.60 -13.77 -7.14
C THR A 178 5.29 -14.62 -8.38
N LEU A 179 5.31 -14.02 -9.57
CA LEU A 179 5.03 -14.72 -10.82
C LEU A 179 6.06 -15.81 -11.10
N VAL A 180 7.33 -15.55 -10.83
CA VAL A 180 8.39 -16.54 -11.02
C VAL A 180 8.27 -17.68 -10.02
N PHE A 181 8.08 -17.37 -8.74
CA PHE A 181 8.00 -18.35 -7.67
C PHE A 181 6.87 -19.35 -7.88
N TYR A 182 5.71 -18.86 -8.33
CA TYR A 182 4.53 -19.69 -8.62
C TYR A 182 4.47 -20.24 -10.04
N GLY A 183 5.49 -20.04 -10.88
CA GLY A 183 5.53 -20.61 -12.23
C GLY A 183 4.58 -19.95 -13.24
N GLY A 184 4.28 -18.66 -13.07
CA GLY A 184 3.48 -17.84 -13.97
C GLY A 184 2.07 -17.55 -13.44
N GLN A 185 1.24 -16.91 -14.27
CA GLN A 185 -0.11 -16.48 -13.90
C GLN A 185 -1.02 -17.67 -13.53
N GLU A 186 -0.98 -18.77 -14.27
CA GLU A 186 -1.81 -19.94 -13.98
C GLU A 186 -1.43 -20.60 -12.65
N GLY A 187 -0.13 -20.71 -12.36
CA GLY A 187 0.35 -21.28 -11.11
C GLY A 187 0.03 -20.38 -9.92
N LEU A 188 0.11 -19.06 -10.08
CA LEU A 188 -0.33 -18.09 -9.07
C LEU A 188 -1.84 -18.19 -8.80
N LEU A 189 -2.67 -18.30 -9.84
CA LEU A 189 -4.12 -18.47 -9.68
C LEU A 189 -4.48 -19.80 -9.00
N LYS A 190 -3.75 -20.88 -9.33
CA LYS A 190 -3.89 -22.17 -8.65
C LYS A 190 -3.47 -22.08 -7.19
N ALA A 191 -2.37 -21.41 -6.87
CA ALA A 191 -1.92 -21.17 -5.51
C ALA A 191 -2.96 -20.38 -4.71
N LEU A 192 -3.48 -19.29 -5.27
CA LEU A 192 -4.57 -18.52 -4.64
C LEU A 192 -5.83 -19.36 -4.36
N ALA A 193 -6.16 -20.31 -5.23
CA ALA A 193 -7.37 -21.13 -5.10
C ALA A 193 -7.19 -22.38 -4.24
N PHE A 194 -5.99 -22.97 -4.18
CA PHE A 194 -5.78 -24.33 -3.67
C PHE A 194 -4.62 -24.47 -2.67
N GLU A 195 -3.84 -23.43 -2.39
CA GLU A 195 -2.76 -23.49 -1.39
C GLU A 195 -3.35 -23.65 0.02
N GLU A 196 -2.75 -24.54 0.80
CA GLU A 196 -3.21 -24.90 2.14
C GLU A 196 -3.12 -23.67 3.07
N GLY A 197 -4.23 -23.31 3.73
CA GLY A 197 -4.34 -22.07 4.52
C GLY A 197 -4.93 -20.87 3.75
N CYS A 198 -5.01 -20.93 2.41
CA CYS A 198 -5.59 -19.89 1.56
C CYS A 198 -7.13 -19.94 1.48
N ALA A 199 -7.80 -20.29 2.58
CA ALA A 199 -9.26 -20.34 2.63
C ALA A 199 -9.85 -18.97 2.23
N ASN A 200 -10.61 -18.93 1.13
CA ASN A 200 -11.18 -17.73 0.49
C ASN A 200 -10.21 -16.84 -0.31
N GLY A 201 -9.06 -17.36 -0.77
CA GLY A 201 -8.16 -16.62 -1.66
C GLY A 201 -7.41 -15.48 -0.97
N ASN A 202 -6.98 -15.70 0.27
CA ASN A 202 -6.24 -14.70 1.05
C ASN A 202 -4.79 -14.54 0.54
N PRO A 203 -4.41 -13.42 -0.10
CA PRO A 203 -3.06 -13.24 -0.65
C PRO A 203 -1.96 -13.23 0.42
N ALA A 204 -2.34 -13.06 1.70
CA ALA A 204 -1.44 -13.07 2.85
C ALA A 204 -0.62 -14.36 2.97
N VAL A 205 -1.25 -15.50 2.73
CA VAL A 205 -0.63 -16.82 2.84
C VAL A 205 0.48 -16.95 1.81
N LEU A 206 0.19 -16.57 0.56
CA LEU A 206 1.15 -16.62 -0.54
C LEU A 206 2.38 -15.75 -0.27
N VAL A 207 2.16 -14.55 0.27
CA VAL A 207 3.25 -13.65 0.65
C VAL A 207 4.12 -14.29 1.74
N THR A 208 3.50 -14.94 2.72
CA THR A 208 4.21 -15.65 3.79
C THR A 208 5.03 -16.82 3.24
N THR A 209 4.46 -17.62 2.33
CA THR A 209 5.15 -18.75 1.69
C THR A 209 6.38 -18.29 0.90
N ILE A 210 6.22 -17.26 0.05
CA ILE A 210 7.35 -16.73 -0.73
C ILE A 210 8.45 -16.21 0.20
N LEU A 211 8.08 -15.43 1.22
CA LEU A 211 9.06 -14.80 2.11
C LEU A 211 9.83 -15.81 2.95
N THR A 212 9.14 -16.81 3.51
CA THR A 212 9.78 -17.87 4.32
C THR A 212 10.64 -18.79 3.47
N THR A 213 10.25 -19.06 2.23
CA THR A 213 11.02 -19.90 1.30
C THR A 213 12.27 -19.19 0.78
N LEU A 214 12.15 -17.92 0.37
CA LEU A 214 13.26 -17.17 -0.24
C LEU A 214 14.21 -16.55 0.77
N LEU A 215 13.71 -16.04 1.89
CA LEU A 215 14.54 -15.34 2.91
C LEU A 215 14.81 -16.22 4.15
N GLY A 216 14.28 -17.43 4.19
CA GLY A 216 14.34 -18.32 5.36
C GLY A 216 13.45 -17.85 6.51
N ASN A 217 13.37 -18.63 7.58
CA ASN A 217 12.43 -18.37 8.69
C ASN A 217 12.66 -17.01 9.37
N VAL A 218 13.93 -16.64 9.61
CA VAL A 218 14.27 -15.38 10.29
C VAL A 218 14.01 -14.18 9.37
N GLY A 219 14.48 -14.23 8.12
CA GLY A 219 14.29 -13.14 7.16
C GLY A 219 12.83 -12.97 6.76
N GLY A 220 12.11 -14.08 6.59
CA GLY A 220 10.68 -14.10 6.31
C GLY A 220 9.85 -13.46 7.43
N ALA A 221 10.14 -13.78 8.70
CA ALA A 221 9.43 -13.17 9.83
C ALA A 221 9.61 -11.64 9.89
N PHE A 222 10.83 -11.14 9.67
CA PHE A 222 11.08 -9.68 9.63
C PHE A 222 10.39 -9.01 8.43
N ALA A 223 10.42 -9.64 7.26
CA ALA A 223 9.74 -9.12 6.07
C ALA A 223 8.22 -9.07 6.27
N MET A 224 7.64 -10.10 6.89
CA MET A 224 6.21 -10.16 7.20
C MET A 224 5.75 -9.05 8.13
N MET A 225 6.52 -8.71 9.16
CA MET A 225 6.21 -7.53 9.99
C MET A 225 6.15 -6.24 9.16
N GLY A 226 7.08 -6.08 8.20
CA GLY A 226 7.05 -4.95 7.28
C GLY A 226 5.80 -4.94 6.38
N VAL A 227 5.40 -6.11 5.86
CA VAL A 227 4.18 -6.27 5.04
C VAL A 227 2.92 -5.92 5.83
N VAL A 228 2.86 -6.23 7.12
CA VAL A 228 1.73 -5.87 8.01
C VAL A 228 1.69 -4.38 8.31
N VAL A 229 2.85 -3.77 8.55
CA VAL A 229 2.93 -2.34 8.92
C VAL A 229 2.51 -1.41 7.77
N LEU A 230 2.77 -1.79 6.52
CA LEU A 230 2.41 -1.00 5.33
C LEU A 230 0.91 -0.63 5.27
N PRO A 231 -0.04 -1.57 5.25
CA PRO A 231 -1.46 -1.25 5.24
C PRO A 231 -1.89 -0.53 6.53
N VAL A 232 -1.31 -0.87 7.69
CA VAL A 232 -1.63 -0.21 8.96
C VAL A 232 -1.29 1.30 8.91
N THR A 233 -0.09 1.63 8.45
CA THR A 233 0.34 3.03 8.29
C THR A 233 -0.42 3.75 7.17
N SER A 234 -0.83 3.03 6.11
CA SER A 234 -1.66 3.56 5.02
C SER A 234 -3.09 3.87 5.48
N GLY A 235 -3.68 3.04 6.34
CA GLY A 235 -4.99 3.29 6.95
C GLY A 235 -4.98 4.46 7.92
N ASP A 236 -3.97 4.55 8.80
CA ASP A 236 -3.76 5.70 9.69
C ASP A 236 -3.70 7.03 8.91
N THR A 237 -2.85 7.06 7.88
CA THR A 237 -2.72 8.24 7.02
C THR A 237 -4.00 8.56 6.25
N ALA A 238 -4.81 7.56 5.87
CA ALA A 238 -6.11 7.76 5.25
C ALA A 238 -7.12 8.46 6.20
N PHE A 239 -7.24 8.01 7.45
CA PHE A 239 -8.13 8.64 8.42
C PHE A 239 -7.69 10.05 8.81
N ARG A 240 -6.38 10.30 8.90
CA ARG A 240 -5.85 11.66 9.11
C ARG A 240 -6.15 12.59 7.93
N ALA A 241 -6.01 12.11 6.70
CA ALA A 241 -6.38 12.86 5.52
C ALA A 241 -7.90 13.14 5.50
N ALA A 242 -8.74 12.18 5.90
CA ALA A 242 -10.18 12.37 5.97
C ALA A 242 -10.55 13.44 7.00
N ARG A 243 -9.93 13.41 8.19
CA ARG A 243 -10.07 14.46 9.22
C ARG A 243 -9.70 15.84 8.67
N LEU A 244 -8.62 15.94 7.91
CA LEU A 244 -8.19 17.20 7.31
C LEU A 244 -9.20 17.71 6.26
N ILE A 245 -9.70 16.83 5.39
CA ILE A 245 -10.68 17.19 4.37
C ILE A 245 -12.00 17.65 5.02
N ILE A 246 -12.45 16.97 6.08
CA ILE A 246 -13.64 17.40 6.85
C ILE A 246 -13.42 18.79 7.44
N ALA A 247 -12.26 19.04 8.04
CA ALA A 247 -11.94 20.34 8.64
C ALA A 247 -11.88 21.48 7.61
N GLU A 248 -11.56 21.20 6.35
CA GLU A 248 -11.53 22.19 5.25
C GLU A 248 -12.86 22.27 4.46
N ALA A 249 -13.79 21.34 4.73
CA ALA A 249 -15.11 21.28 4.13
C ALA A 249 -16.17 22.03 4.97
N LEU A 250 -16.00 22.02 6.30
CA LEU A 250 -16.74 22.84 7.27
C LEU A 250 -16.30 24.30 7.19
#